data_AF-A0AA51MUT1-F1
#
_entry.id   AF-A0AA51MUT1-F1
#
_cell.length_a   1.000
_cell.length_b   1.000
_cell.length_c   1.000
_cell.angle_alpha   90.00
_cell.angle_beta   90.00
_cell.angle_gamma   90.00
#
_symmetry.space_group_name_H-M   'P 1'
#
loop_
_entity.id
_entity.type
_entity.pdbx_description
1 polymer ?
#
loop_
_entity_poly.entity_id
_entity_poly.type
_entity_poly.pdbx_seq_one_letter_code
_entity_poly.pdbx_strand_id
1 'polypeptide(L)'
;MYNEKIEFKKDIPFSLKVQSISRYSIHWHENVIEIILPIRGSVEITSSFEHNIIQEGDFWFINNKYIHSISSSNNAIIAIFHINLDYFENQFEYIKYMTFRSNVYSENQREKSGYNLDCDIRIEYKKRFRNLLISILSDAIDENMLSKKLTEKYEHQLIYSMVYEFNWLQFQRKSNKFISQIQLDRYHRIIKFIDEHYGEKITLDDIVAKEFITKNYFSHFWKNLSSYSFQECISCQRVLKSEYLLLNNINITSISEQCGFSDVKYYYRHFKKWFGCMPIEYRNKSFSYMQRGFHYENLEFNNLGKILKDYINNYFIALYDHNLNSDISFFVENYMKIKYLCTKDKNLAPSSSNHILINLFDYCNFHLEETNFIFNWNSIDLLVNLSLDFGVSLYFRLNCDSIKETLLYNVVNKFIDNCIFRYSIKTVNKWYFFINFRDMSLYKEAHDIKKMLDKKIKNAKVSYSFEF
;
A
#
# COMPACT_ATOMS: atom_id res chain seq x y z
N MET A 1 -4.79 27.13 6.30
CA MET A 1 -4.45 25.70 6.37
C MET A 1 -4.46 25.30 7.83
N TYR A 2 -4.94 24.11 8.16
CA TYR A 2 -4.94 23.60 9.53
C TYR A 2 -4.41 22.16 9.56
N ASN A 3 -3.90 21.74 10.71
CA ASN A 3 -3.60 20.35 11.00
C ASN A 3 -4.91 19.66 11.39
N GLU A 4 -5.43 18.77 10.54
CA GLU A 4 -6.61 17.99 10.89
C GLU A 4 -6.18 16.78 11.71
N LYS A 5 -6.53 16.81 13.01
CA LYS A 5 -6.28 15.69 13.90
C LYS A 5 -7.27 14.57 13.61
N ILE A 6 -6.72 13.41 13.26
CA ILE A 6 -7.50 12.18 13.12
C ILE A 6 -7.45 11.42 14.45
N GLU A 7 -8.62 11.18 15.02
CA GLU A 7 -8.74 10.41 16.25
C GLU A 7 -8.89 8.92 15.93
N PHE A 8 -8.00 8.12 16.51
CA PHE A 8 -8.05 6.67 16.45
C PHE A 8 -8.56 6.13 17.78
N LYS A 9 -9.49 5.17 17.72
CA LYS A 9 -9.91 4.43 18.92
C LYS A 9 -8.75 3.55 19.41
N LYS A 10 -8.70 3.29 20.72
CA LYS A 10 -7.66 2.44 21.31
C LYS A 10 -7.60 1.07 20.63
N ASP A 11 -6.39 0.65 20.25
CA ASP A 11 -6.11 -0.60 19.51
C ASP A 11 -6.84 -0.73 18.16
N ILE A 12 -7.27 0.38 17.55
CA ILE A 12 -7.87 0.42 16.23
C ILE A 12 -7.05 1.39 15.37
N PRO A 13 -6.02 0.93 14.65
CA PRO A 13 -5.14 1.78 13.84
C PRO A 13 -5.79 2.43 12.60
N PHE A 14 -7.09 2.21 12.39
CA PHE A 14 -7.80 2.68 11.21
C PHE A 14 -9.00 3.56 11.56
N SER A 15 -9.26 4.54 10.72
CA SER A 15 -10.53 5.24 10.66
C SER A 15 -11.06 5.17 9.24
N LEU A 16 -12.37 5.00 9.10
CA LEU A 16 -13.06 4.99 7.82
C LEU A 16 -14.23 5.99 7.87
N LYS A 17 -14.29 6.87 6.88
CA LYS A 17 -15.41 7.81 6.67
C LYS A 17 -15.86 7.70 5.22
N VAL A 18 -17.13 7.98 4.96
CA VAL A 18 -17.64 8.15 3.60
C VAL A 18 -18.28 9.52 3.52
N GLN A 19 -17.92 10.27 2.49
CA GLN A 19 -18.35 11.66 2.35
C GLN A 19 -18.84 11.93 0.93
N SER A 20 -19.90 12.71 0.80
CA SER A 20 -20.20 13.41 -0.43
C SER A 20 -19.42 14.73 -0.44
N ILE A 21 -18.60 14.97 -1.46
CA ILE A 21 -17.66 16.10 -1.50
C ILE A 21 -17.80 16.87 -2.81
N SER A 22 -18.00 18.18 -2.70
CA SER A 22 -17.64 19.14 -3.76
C SER A 22 -16.30 19.80 -3.51
N ARG A 23 -15.97 20.08 -2.23
CA ARG A 23 -14.77 20.78 -1.82
C ARG A 23 -14.43 20.45 -0.37
N TYR A 24 -13.19 20.07 -0.17
CA TYR A 24 -12.56 19.89 1.13
C TYR A 24 -11.42 20.90 1.25
N SER A 25 -11.35 21.59 2.39
CA SER A 25 -10.40 22.68 2.60
C SER A 25 -8.93 22.20 2.58
N ILE A 26 -7.99 23.13 2.45
CA ILE A 26 -6.55 22.82 2.50
C ILE A 26 -6.14 22.46 3.93
N HIS A 27 -5.65 21.23 4.12
CA HIS A 27 -5.26 20.67 5.40
C HIS A 27 -4.12 19.65 5.23
N TRP A 28 -3.66 19.08 6.34
CA TRP A 28 -2.65 18.03 6.39
C TRP A 28 -2.84 17.22 7.66
N HIS A 29 -2.21 16.04 7.71
CA HIS A 29 -2.23 15.16 8.87
C HIS A 29 -0.81 14.81 9.33
N GLU A 30 -0.64 14.67 10.64
CA GLU A 30 0.59 14.18 11.25
C GLU A 30 0.45 12.70 11.61
N ASN A 31 1.48 11.91 11.26
CA ASN A 31 1.57 10.47 11.50
C ASN A 31 0.40 9.67 10.94
N VAL A 32 -0.18 10.13 9.82
CA VAL A 32 -1.30 9.47 9.16
C VAL A 32 -1.04 9.36 7.66
N ILE A 33 -1.38 8.20 7.11
CA ILE A 33 -1.65 8.07 5.67
C ILE A 33 -3.14 8.12 5.47
N GLU A 34 -3.58 8.93 4.52
CA GLU A 34 -4.96 8.97 4.08
C GLU A 34 -5.08 8.34 2.69
N ILE A 35 -6.10 7.52 2.48
CA ILE A 35 -6.37 6.85 1.20
C ILE A 35 -7.76 7.28 0.74
N ILE A 36 -7.81 7.86 -0.45
CA ILE A 36 -9.03 8.32 -1.10
C ILE A 36 -9.48 7.29 -2.14
N LEU A 37 -10.67 6.76 -1.97
CA LEU A 37 -11.33 5.85 -2.90
C LEU A 37 -12.66 6.44 -3.38
N PRO A 38 -12.74 6.99 -4.60
CA PRO A 38 -14.02 7.40 -5.18
C PRO A 38 -14.91 6.20 -5.42
N ILE A 39 -16.06 6.17 -4.75
CA ILE A 39 -17.11 5.15 -4.94
C ILE A 39 -18.26 5.66 -5.81
N ARG A 40 -18.33 6.97 -6.06
CA ARG A 40 -19.16 7.60 -7.09
C ARG A 40 -18.53 8.91 -7.59
N GLY A 41 -18.47 9.12 -8.90
CA GLY A 41 -17.91 10.31 -9.52
C GLY A 41 -16.38 10.36 -9.49
N SER A 42 -15.84 11.57 -9.59
CA SER A 42 -14.40 11.81 -9.60
C SER A 42 -14.02 13.00 -8.72
N VAL A 43 -12.80 12.96 -8.22
CA VAL A 43 -12.21 14.03 -7.41
C VAL A 43 -10.88 14.47 -8.00
N GLU A 44 -10.66 15.77 -7.95
CA GLU A 44 -9.39 16.43 -8.17
C GLU A 44 -8.70 16.58 -6.81
N ILE A 45 -7.53 15.97 -6.66
CA ILE A 45 -6.71 16.00 -5.46
C ILE A 45 -5.45 16.80 -5.79
N THR A 46 -5.24 17.88 -5.07
CA THR A 46 -3.95 18.60 -5.06
C THR A 46 -3.25 18.25 -3.75
N SER A 47 -2.07 17.62 -3.81
CA SER A 47 -1.27 17.20 -2.66
C SER A 47 0.17 17.66 -2.84
N SER A 48 0.54 18.72 -2.13
CA SER A 48 1.79 19.46 -2.31
C SER A 48 1.97 19.88 -3.77
N PHE A 49 2.98 19.35 -4.47
CA PHE A 49 3.22 19.63 -5.89
C PHE A 49 2.50 18.68 -6.84
N GLU A 50 1.73 17.71 -6.33
CA GLU A 50 1.05 16.69 -7.13
C GLU A 50 -0.40 17.09 -7.36
N HIS A 51 -0.85 16.91 -8.61
CA HIS A 51 -2.21 17.22 -9.02
C HIS A 51 -2.78 16.05 -9.81
N ASN A 52 -3.86 15.45 -9.30
CA ASN A 52 -4.39 14.21 -9.84
C ASN A 52 -5.91 14.24 -9.88
N ILE A 53 -6.47 13.66 -10.95
CA ILE A 53 -7.90 13.37 -11.05
C ILE A 53 -8.06 11.87 -10.82
N ILE A 54 -8.81 11.51 -9.77
CA ILE A 54 -9.07 10.13 -9.38
C ILE A 54 -10.55 9.86 -9.59
N GLN A 55 -10.85 8.76 -10.27
CA GLN A 55 -12.20 8.34 -10.63
C GLN A 55 -12.54 6.99 -10.02
N GLU A 56 -13.80 6.59 -10.11
CA GLU A 56 -14.25 5.25 -9.73
C GLU A 56 -13.35 4.16 -10.35
N GLY A 57 -13.00 3.16 -9.55
CA GLY A 57 -12.12 2.07 -9.95
C GLY A 57 -10.64 2.28 -9.64
N ASP A 58 -10.24 3.47 -9.19
CA ASP A 58 -8.87 3.80 -8.75
C ASP A 58 -8.87 4.40 -7.32
N PHE A 59 -7.70 4.58 -6.73
CA PHE A 59 -7.53 5.17 -5.41
C PHE A 59 -6.24 5.99 -5.34
N TRP A 60 -6.11 6.83 -4.31
CA TRP A 60 -4.94 7.69 -4.14
C TRP A 60 -4.45 7.74 -2.70
N PHE A 61 -3.13 7.75 -2.53
CA PHE A 61 -2.48 7.96 -1.23
C PHE A 61 -2.16 9.43 -1.04
N ILE A 62 -2.55 9.95 0.12
CA ILE A 62 -2.10 11.23 0.65
C ILE A 62 -1.09 10.92 1.75
N ASN A 63 0.15 11.34 1.50
CA ASN A 63 1.29 10.97 2.33
C ASN A 63 1.34 11.79 3.63
N ASN A 64 2.01 11.23 4.63
CA ASN A 64 2.21 11.87 5.93
C ASN A 64 2.78 13.28 5.75
N LYS A 65 2.17 14.28 6.41
CA LYS A 65 2.58 15.69 6.32
C LYS A 65 2.56 16.26 4.88
N TYR A 66 1.75 15.72 3.97
CA TYR A 66 1.48 16.39 2.70
C TYR A 66 0.26 17.30 2.85
N ILE A 67 0.43 18.55 2.44
CA ILE A 67 -0.64 19.54 2.44
C ILE A 67 -1.50 19.28 1.22
N HIS A 68 -2.80 19.13 1.40
CA HIS A 68 -3.65 18.72 0.31
C HIS A 68 -5.06 19.32 0.38
N SER A 69 -5.75 19.25 -0.75
CA SER A 69 -7.15 19.61 -0.90
C SER A 69 -7.83 18.69 -1.89
N ILE A 70 -9.15 18.54 -1.75
CA ILE A 70 -9.97 17.65 -2.55
C ILE A 70 -11.13 18.47 -3.11
N SER A 71 -11.39 18.38 -4.39
CA SER A 71 -12.59 18.98 -4.99
C SER A 71 -13.22 18.08 -6.03
N SER A 72 -14.51 18.27 -6.28
CA SER A 72 -15.25 17.61 -7.34
C SER A 72 -16.14 18.62 -8.03
N SER A 73 -16.27 18.51 -9.35
CA SER A 73 -17.17 19.34 -10.14
C SER A 73 -18.65 18.96 -9.96
N ASN A 74 -18.94 17.68 -9.69
CA ASN A 74 -20.29 17.12 -9.74
C ASN A 74 -20.69 16.38 -8.45
N ASN A 75 -20.16 16.77 -7.29
CA ASN A 75 -20.35 16.09 -6.00
C ASN A 75 -20.01 14.59 -6.07
N ALA A 76 -18.75 14.26 -5.82
CA ALA A 76 -18.31 12.87 -5.71
C ALA A 76 -18.75 12.26 -4.37
N ILE A 77 -18.82 10.94 -4.31
CA ILE A 77 -18.88 10.20 -3.05
C ILE A 77 -17.57 9.43 -2.92
N ILE A 78 -16.83 9.69 -1.85
CA ILE A 78 -15.53 9.07 -1.59
C ILE A 78 -15.54 8.34 -0.24
N ALA A 79 -14.85 7.20 -0.20
CA ALA A 79 -14.43 6.56 1.03
C ALA A 79 -13.01 7.04 1.38
N ILE A 80 -12.83 7.45 2.64
CA ILE A 80 -11.59 7.99 3.19
C ILE A 80 -11.11 7.03 4.28
N PHE A 81 -9.95 6.42 4.05
CA PHE A 81 -9.29 5.57 5.03
C PHE A 81 -8.12 6.34 5.63
N HIS A 82 -8.07 6.44 6.95
CA HIS A 82 -6.90 6.96 7.67
C HIS A 82 -6.19 5.82 8.37
N ILE A 83 -4.87 5.82 8.28
CA ILE A 83 -4.00 4.79 8.82
C ILE A 83 -3.03 5.44 9.81
N ASN A 84 -3.08 4.98 11.06
CA ASN A 84 -2.21 5.46 12.13
C ASN A 84 -0.80 4.90 11.98
N LEU A 85 0.16 5.74 11.61
CA LEU A 85 1.55 5.33 11.43
C LEU A 85 2.27 5.06 12.76
N ASP A 86 1.86 5.71 13.85
CA ASP A 86 2.45 5.46 15.18
C ASP A 86 2.22 4.02 15.62
N TYR A 87 1.06 3.44 15.27
CA TYR A 87 0.74 2.05 15.61
C TYR A 87 1.67 1.04 14.91
N PHE A 88 2.10 1.34 13.68
CA PHE A 88 2.90 0.42 12.86
C PHE A 88 4.41 0.69 12.94
N GLU A 89 4.86 1.73 13.64
CA GLU A 89 6.28 2.11 13.73
C GLU A 89 7.15 1.00 14.34
N ASN A 90 6.64 0.24 15.31
CA ASN A 90 7.36 -0.90 15.88
C ASN A 90 7.58 -2.04 14.88
N GLN A 91 6.65 -2.22 13.93
CA GLN A 91 6.77 -3.24 12.88
C GLN A 91 7.61 -2.72 11.71
N PHE A 92 7.50 -1.43 11.41
CA PHE A 92 8.15 -0.77 10.29
C PHE A 92 8.77 0.55 10.77
N GLU A 93 10.02 0.49 11.26
CA GLU A 93 10.72 1.59 11.94
C GLU A 93 10.64 2.93 11.18
N TYR A 94 10.70 2.89 9.85
CA TYR A 94 10.74 4.10 9.02
C TYR A 94 9.43 4.43 8.31
N ILE A 95 8.30 3.83 8.70
CA ILE A 95 7.04 3.97 7.96
C ILE A 95 6.58 5.41 7.80
N LYS A 96 6.86 6.28 8.77
CA LYS A 96 6.57 7.73 8.73
C LYS A 96 7.33 8.51 7.66
N TYR A 97 8.43 7.94 7.17
CA TYR A 97 9.33 8.47 6.15
C TYR A 97 9.24 7.71 4.82
N MET A 98 8.29 6.78 4.71
CA MET A 98 7.95 6.13 3.44
C MET A 98 6.97 7.01 2.67
N THR A 99 7.10 7.01 1.34
CA THR A 99 6.14 7.63 0.45
C THR A 99 5.42 6.53 -0.31
N PHE A 100 4.09 6.55 -0.29
CA PHE A 100 3.23 5.61 -1.00
C PHE A 100 2.60 6.28 -2.21
N ARG A 101 2.50 5.54 -3.31
CA ARG A 101 1.85 6.01 -4.53
C ARG A 101 1.08 4.90 -5.20
N SER A 102 -0.06 5.25 -5.77
CA SER A 102 -0.83 4.34 -6.59
C SER A 102 -0.53 4.48 -8.08
N ASN A 103 -0.05 5.60 -8.63
CA ASN A 103 0.13 5.77 -10.09
C ASN A 103 1.53 6.25 -10.49
N VAL A 104 2.04 5.78 -11.65
CA VAL A 104 3.29 6.28 -12.25
C VAL A 104 2.96 7.39 -13.24
N TYR A 105 3.49 8.59 -13.00
CA TYR A 105 3.36 9.73 -13.91
C TYR A 105 4.66 9.93 -14.69
N SER A 106 4.55 10.30 -15.98
CA SER A 106 5.73 10.72 -16.74
C SER A 106 6.17 12.12 -16.29
N GLU A 107 7.48 12.32 -16.13
CA GLU A 107 8.06 13.62 -15.73
C GLU A 107 7.72 14.77 -16.69
N ASN A 108 7.27 14.45 -17.91
CA ASN A 108 6.96 15.41 -18.98
C ASN A 108 5.47 15.69 -19.20
N GLN A 109 4.55 15.06 -18.44
CA GLN A 109 3.11 15.31 -18.56
C GLN A 109 2.54 15.74 -17.21
N ARG A 110 2.88 16.98 -16.81
CA ARG A 110 2.31 17.65 -15.64
C ARG A 110 0.95 18.30 -15.91
N GLU A 111 0.50 18.27 -17.16
CA GLU A 111 -0.82 18.70 -17.57
C GLU A 111 -1.42 17.62 -18.48
N LYS A 112 -2.61 17.14 -18.09
CA LYS A 112 -3.52 16.18 -18.75
C LYS A 112 -3.39 14.71 -18.33
N SER A 113 -4.47 14.27 -17.70
CA SER A 113 -5.06 12.93 -17.73
C SER A 113 -4.73 12.17 -19.02
N GLY A 114 -4.34 10.90 -18.92
CA GLY A 114 -4.55 10.04 -20.09
C GLY A 114 -3.96 8.64 -20.06
N TYR A 115 -2.73 8.42 -19.59
CA TYR A 115 -2.12 7.10 -19.71
C TYR A 115 -1.44 6.69 -18.41
N ASN A 116 -2.11 5.79 -17.68
CA ASN A 116 -1.50 5.04 -16.62
C ASN A 116 -0.33 4.22 -17.23
N LEU A 117 0.91 4.56 -16.89
CA LEU A 117 2.14 3.89 -17.37
C LEU A 117 2.48 2.64 -16.54
N ASP A 118 1.49 2.09 -15.88
CA ASP A 118 1.65 0.89 -15.09
C ASP A 118 1.96 -0.31 -15.98
N CYS A 119 2.94 -1.11 -15.54
CA CYS A 119 3.11 -2.45 -16.07
C CYS A 119 2.03 -3.38 -15.47
N ASP A 120 1.86 -4.55 -16.08
CA ASP A 120 0.86 -5.54 -15.68
C ASP A 120 0.90 -5.85 -14.17
N ILE A 121 2.10 -5.94 -13.58
CA ILE A 121 2.28 -6.19 -12.13
C ILE A 121 1.64 -5.08 -11.27
N ARG A 122 1.82 -3.80 -11.64
CA ARG A 122 1.23 -2.68 -10.89
C ARG A 122 -0.28 -2.63 -11.03
N ILE A 123 -0.81 -2.98 -12.21
CA ILE A 123 -2.24 -3.12 -12.44
C ILE A 123 -2.82 -4.17 -11.48
N GLU A 124 -2.15 -5.30 -11.31
CA GLU A 124 -2.58 -6.36 -10.38
C GLU A 124 -2.50 -5.93 -8.91
N TYR A 125 -1.43 -5.25 -8.50
CA TYR A 125 -1.33 -4.71 -7.14
C TYR A 125 -2.47 -3.74 -6.82
N LYS A 126 -2.77 -2.82 -7.74
CA LYS A 126 -3.89 -1.89 -7.62
C LYS A 126 -5.22 -2.59 -7.48
N LYS A 127 -5.52 -3.55 -8.38
CA LYS A 127 -6.78 -4.31 -8.35
C LYS A 127 -6.95 -4.95 -6.99
N ARG A 128 -5.94 -5.69 -6.52
CA ARG A 128 -5.99 -6.35 -5.21
C ARG A 128 -6.16 -5.35 -4.06
N PHE A 129 -5.38 -4.28 -4.04
CA PHE A 129 -5.45 -3.31 -2.94
C PHE A 129 -6.80 -2.59 -2.90
N ARG A 130 -7.32 -2.18 -4.06
CA ARG A 130 -8.68 -1.65 -4.19
C ARG A 130 -9.70 -2.65 -3.68
N ASN A 131 -9.57 -3.93 -4.03
CA ASN A 131 -10.45 -4.99 -3.57
C ASN A 131 -10.41 -5.19 -2.06
N LEU A 132 -9.24 -5.02 -1.45
CA LEU A 132 -9.07 -5.01 0.01
C LEU A 132 -9.80 -3.80 0.64
N LEU A 133 -9.64 -2.59 0.08
CA LEU A 133 -10.37 -1.40 0.53
C LEU A 133 -11.89 -1.57 0.43
N ILE A 134 -12.38 -2.12 -0.68
CA ILE A 134 -13.81 -2.43 -0.88
C ILE A 134 -14.29 -3.46 0.15
N SER A 135 -13.48 -4.48 0.44
CA SER A 135 -13.83 -5.50 1.45
C SER A 135 -13.93 -4.90 2.85
N ILE A 136 -12.99 -4.02 3.23
CA ILE A 136 -13.04 -3.29 4.50
C ILE A 136 -14.29 -2.41 4.55
N LEU A 137 -14.59 -1.67 3.48
CA LEU A 137 -15.76 -0.79 3.41
C LEU A 137 -17.07 -1.59 3.47
N SER A 138 -17.17 -2.71 2.75
CA SER A 138 -18.36 -3.58 2.76
C SER A 138 -18.61 -4.14 4.15
N ASP A 139 -17.60 -4.73 4.78
CA ASP A 139 -17.75 -5.31 6.12
C ASP A 139 -18.08 -4.22 7.16
N ALA A 140 -17.49 -3.02 7.04
CA ALA A 140 -17.80 -1.89 7.92
C ALA A 140 -19.22 -1.37 7.72
N ILE A 141 -19.76 -1.43 6.50
CA ILE A 141 -21.16 -1.10 6.21
C ILE A 141 -22.09 -2.15 6.83
N ASP A 142 -21.76 -3.43 6.68
CA ASP A 142 -22.56 -4.53 7.23
C ASP A 142 -22.59 -4.52 8.77
N GLU A 143 -21.47 -4.17 9.43
CA GLU A 143 -21.39 -3.98 10.88
C GLU A 143 -21.85 -2.58 11.35
N ASN A 144 -22.14 -1.67 10.42
CA ASN A 144 -22.40 -0.25 10.65
C ASN A 144 -21.31 0.47 11.50
N MET A 145 -20.10 -0.08 11.53
CA MET A 145 -18.92 0.51 12.18
C MET A 145 -17.65 -0.21 11.75
N LEU A 146 -16.49 0.46 11.85
CA LEU A 146 -15.20 -0.20 11.81
C LEU A 146 -14.85 -0.75 13.20
N SER A 147 -15.11 -2.04 13.42
CA SER A 147 -14.85 -2.69 14.72
C SER A 147 -13.38 -3.12 14.88
N LYS A 148 -12.97 -3.37 16.13
CA LYS A 148 -11.63 -3.93 16.43
C LYS A 148 -11.41 -5.26 15.70
N LYS A 149 -12.44 -6.11 15.63
CA LYS A 149 -12.40 -7.41 14.94
C LYS A 149 -12.14 -7.25 13.44
N LEU A 150 -12.83 -6.30 12.79
CA LEU A 150 -12.60 -6.00 11.37
C LEU A 150 -11.19 -5.44 11.13
N THR A 151 -10.71 -4.62 12.05
CA THR A 151 -9.36 -4.04 11.96
C THR A 151 -8.29 -5.12 12.07
N GLU A 152 -8.35 -5.99 13.09
CA GLU A 152 -7.44 -7.14 13.25
C GLU A 152 -7.44 -8.09 12.04
N LYS A 153 -8.59 -8.19 11.34
CA LYS A 153 -8.74 -9.03 10.14
C LYS A 153 -7.95 -8.50 8.94
N TYR A 154 -7.94 -7.18 8.74
CA TYR A 154 -7.42 -6.57 7.51
C TYR A 154 -6.08 -5.83 7.68
N GLU A 155 -5.68 -5.50 8.92
CA GLU A 155 -4.56 -4.57 9.15
C GLU A 155 -3.24 -5.03 8.55
N HIS A 156 -2.94 -6.32 8.69
CA HIS A 156 -1.70 -6.91 8.20
C HIS A 156 -1.62 -6.89 6.67
N GLN A 157 -2.71 -7.21 5.97
CA GLN A 157 -2.73 -7.18 4.50
C GLN A 157 -2.60 -5.75 3.98
N LEU A 158 -3.32 -4.81 4.61
CA LEU A 158 -3.33 -3.41 4.20
C LEU A 158 -1.92 -2.80 4.34
N ILE A 159 -1.31 -2.94 5.51
CA ILE A 159 0.00 -2.36 5.78
C ILE A 159 1.10 -3.05 4.96
N TYR A 160 1.01 -4.38 4.78
CA TYR A 160 1.96 -5.12 3.94
C TYR A 160 1.91 -4.63 2.50
N SER A 161 0.72 -4.53 1.91
CA SER A 161 0.57 -4.03 0.55
C SER A 161 1.11 -2.60 0.42
N MET A 162 0.82 -1.71 1.37
CA MET A 162 1.40 -0.37 1.36
C MET A 162 2.94 -0.40 1.32
N VAL A 163 3.57 -1.09 2.28
CA VAL A 163 5.04 -1.12 2.44
C VAL A 163 5.77 -1.80 1.29
N TYR A 164 5.23 -2.89 0.76
CA TYR A 164 5.94 -3.72 -0.23
C TYR A 164 5.48 -3.51 -1.68
N GLU A 165 4.28 -2.97 -1.90
CA GLU A 165 3.70 -2.89 -3.25
C GLU A 165 3.52 -1.44 -3.70
N PHE A 166 3.22 -0.53 -2.77
CA PHE A 166 2.98 0.89 -3.07
C PHE A 166 4.06 1.85 -2.57
N ASN A 167 5.09 1.36 -1.86
CA ASN A 167 6.24 2.18 -1.52
C ASN A 167 6.90 2.67 -2.81
N TRP A 168 7.03 3.99 -2.94
CA TRP A 168 7.47 4.70 -4.14
C TRP A 168 8.72 4.10 -4.79
N LEU A 169 9.73 3.74 -4.00
CA LEU A 169 10.97 3.18 -4.52
C LEU A 169 10.77 1.84 -5.23
N GLN A 170 9.85 1.03 -4.71
CA GLN A 170 9.52 -0.26 -5.31
C GLN A 170 8.58 -0.03 -6.50
N PHE A 171 7.61 0.88 -6.33
CA PHE A 171 6.57 1.17 -7.30
C PHE A 171 7.11 1.74 -8.63
N GLN A 172 8.11 2.63 -8.61
CA GLN A 172 8.66 3.24 -9.83
C GLN A 172 9.47 2.30 -10.71
N ARG A 173 9.92 1.15 -10.21
CA ARG A 173 10.89 0.32 -10.95
C ARG A 173 10.19 -0.38 -12.10
N LYS A 174 10.77 -0.22 -13.30
CA LYS A 174 10.32 -0.89 -14.54
C LYS A 174 10.78 -2.36 -14.65
N SER A 175 11.58 -2.84 -13.70
CA SER A 175 12.14 -4.19 -13.72
C SER A 175 12.02 -4.81 -12.33
N ASN A 176 11.78 -6.12 -12.25
CA ASN A 176 11.83 -6.97 -11.04
C ASN A 176 13.21 -6.97 -10.33
N LYS A 177 14.04 -5.94 -10.54
CA LYS A 177 15.31 -5.77 -9.84
C LYS A 177 15.05 -5.52 -8.36
N PHE A 178 15.12 -6.61 -7.62
CA PHE A 178 15.06 -6.67 -6.16
C PHE A 178 15.91 -5.57 -5.52
N ILE A 179 15.28 -4.79 -4.64
CA ILE A 179 15.99 -3.96 -3.69
C ILE A 179 16.08 -4.77 -2.41
N SER A 180 17.30 -5.00 -1.93
CA SER A 180 17.47 -5.68 -0.64
C SER A 180 16.88 -4.85 0.49
N GLN A 181 16.38 -5.53 1.54
CA GLN A 181 15.87 -4.84 2.73
C GLN A 181 16.91 -3.87 3.31
N ILE A 182 18.19 -4.27 3.33
CA ILE A 182 19.31 -3.43 3.77
C ILE A 182 19.41 -2.13 2.97
N GLN A 183 19.19 -2.19 1.66
CA GLN A 183 19.21 -1.01 0.80
C GLN A 183 17.99 -0.10 1.03
N LEU A 184 16.79 -0.69 1.21
CA LEU A 184 15.58 0.06 1.56
C LEU A 184 15.73 0.76 2.92
N ASP A 185 16.18 0.04 3.94
CA ASP A 185 16.38 0.58 5.29
C ASP A 185 17.41 1.71 5.26
N ARG A 186 18.52 1.53 4.52
CA ARG A 186 19.51 2.60 4.33
C ARG A 186 18.90 3.84 3.68
N TYR A 187 18.11 3.65 2.63
CA TYR A 187 17.44 4.78 1.98
C TYR A 187 16.54 5.52 2.97
N HIS A 188 15.71 4.80 3.71
CA HIS A 188 14.79 5.40 4.66
C HIS A 188 15.49 6.09 5.84
N ARG A 189 16.64 5.58 6.32
CA ARG A 189 17.49 6.31 7.28
C ARG A 189 18.02 7.63 6.72
N ILE A 190 18.44 7.64 5.45
CA ILE A 190 18.88 8.86 4.78
C ILE A 190 17.72 9.85 4.63
N ILE A 191 16.53 9.40 4.21
CA ILE A 191 15.34 10.26 4.12
C ILE A 191 14.93 10.83 5.48
N LYS A 192 14.93 10.00 6.53
CA LYS A 192 14.70 10.45 7.92
C LYS A 192 15.68 11.54 8.31
N PHE A 193 16.97 11.34 8.07
CA PHE A 193 18.00 12.35 8.36
C PHE A 193 17.77 13.66 7.59
N ILE A 194 17.42 13.58 6.29
CA ILE A 194 17.09 14.77 5.50
C ILE A 194 15.84 15.46 6.07
N ASP A 195 14.81 14.73 6.47
CA ASP A 195 13.58 15.30 7.06
C ASP A 195 13.81 15.96 8.42
N GLU A 196 14.70 15.41 9.24
CA GLU A 196 15.03 15.95 10.57
C GLU A 196 15.98 17.17 10.50
N HIS A 197 16.83 17.23 9.47
CA HIS A 197 17.89 18.26 9.33
C HIS A 197 17.75 19.15 8.08
N TYR A 198 16.58 19.21 7.44
CA TYR A 198 16.41 19.90 6.14
C TYR A 198 16.84 21.38 6.16
N GLY A 199 16.68 22.06 7.30
CA GLY A 199 17.06 23.47 7.48
C GLY A 199 18.56 23.70 7.60
N GLU A 200 19.33 22.64 7.85
CA GLU A 200 20.78 22.69 8.03
C GLU A 200 21.54 22.48 6.72
N LYS A 201 22.84 22.77 6.73
CA LYS A 201 23.73 22.43 5.61
C LYS A 201 24.02 20.93 5.62
N ILE A 202 23.31 20.19 4.77
CA ILE A 202 23.54 18.76 4.53
C ILE A 202 24.54 18.58 3.37
N THR A 203 25.64 17.88 3.62
CA THR A 203 26.63 17.50 2.61
C THR A 203 26.64 16.00 2.38
N LEU A 204 27.26 15.56 1.28
CA LEU A 204 27.48 14.14 1.02
C LEU A 204 28.41 13.51 2.08
N ASP A 205 29.38 14.28 2.58
CA ASP A 205 30.31 13.83 3.63
C ASP A 205 29.58 13.44 4.92
N ASP A 206 28.56 14.21 5.30
CA ASP A 206 27.74 13.92 6.49
C ASP A 206 27.03 12.58 6.36
N ILE A 207 26.46 12.29 5.18
CA ILE A 207 25.72 11.05 4.94
C ILE A 207 26.65 9.83 4.91
N VAL A 208 27.77 9.91 4.19
CA VAL A 208 28.66 8.76 4.04
C VAL A 208 29.35 8.41 5.36
N ALA A 209 29.64 9.41 6.20
CA ALA A 209 30.14 9.20 7.55
C ALA A 209 29.07 8.53 8.45
N LYS A 210 27.83 9.02 8.42
CA LYS A 210 26.72 8.47 9.22
C LYS A 210 26.33 7.04 8.82
N GLU A 211 26.37 6.73 7.53
CA GLU A 211 26.03 5.40 7.00
C GLU A 211 27.22 4.45 6.90
N PHE A 212 28.42 4.86 7.33
CA PHE A 212 29.66 4.09 7.28
C PHE A 212 29.98 3.51 5.88
N ILE A 213 29.84 4.35 4.85
CA ILE A 213 30.07 3.99 3.44
C ILE A 213 31.02 4.96 2.76
N THR A 214 31.47 4.61 1.54
CA THR A 214 32.27 5.52 0.71
C THR A 214 31.37 6.38 -0.19
N LYS A 215 31.86 7.55 -0.61
CA LYS A 215 31.20 8.40 -1.62
C LYS A 215 30.91 7.66 -2.92
N ASN A 216 31.83 6.79 -3.36
CA ASN A 216 31.66 6.02 -4.59
C ASN A 216 30.50 5.02 -4.44
N TYR A 217 30.45 4.29 -3.33
CA TYR A 217 29.34 3.39 -3.03
C TYR A 217 28.01 4.15 -2.97
N PHE A 218 27.97 5.29 -2.27
CA PHE A 218 26.76 6.12 -2.17
C PHE A 218 26.24 6.55 -3.55
N SER A 219 27.11 7.04 -4.44
CA SER A 219 26.71 7.47 -5.78
C SER A 219 26.04 6.34 -6.58
N HIS A 220 26.61 5.13 -6.54
CA HIS A 220 26.02 3.96 -7.19
C HIS A 220 24.71 3.53 -6.52
N PHE A 221 24.70 3.47 -5.18
CA PHE A 221 23.53 3.15 -4.38
C PHE A 221 22.34 4.09 -4.67
N TRP A 222 22.59 5.40 -4.64
CA TRP A 222 21.56 6.42 -4.84
C TRP A 222 21.03 6.42 -6.27
N LYS A 223 21.93 6.37 -7.26
CA LYS A 223 21.55 6.31 -8.69
C LYS A 223 20.73 5.05 -9.03
N ASN A 224 20.99 3.94 -8.35
CA ASN A 224 20.27 2.69 -8.57
C ASN A 224 18.88 2.67 -7.91
N LEU A 225 18.61 3.55 -6.95
CA LEU A 225 17.37 3.57 -6.17
C LEU A 225 16.46 4.76 -6.51
N SER A 226 17.03 5.94 -6.66
CA SER A 226 16.32 7.19 -6.85
C SER A 226 16.40 7.66 -8.29
N SER A 227 15.29 8.16 -8.83
CA SER A 227 15.25 8.89 -10.11
C SER A 227 15.90 10.28 -10.00
N TYR A 228 15.98 10.83 -8.78
CA TYR A 228 16.53 12.15 -8.51
C TYR A 228 17.92 12.06 -7.88
N SER A 229 18.77 13.04 -8.17
CA SER A 229 20.04 13.21 -7.46
C SER A 229 19.83 13.48 -5.97
N PHE A 230 20.87 13.28 -5.16
CA PHE A 230 20.81 13.51 -3.72
C PHE A 230 20.47 14.98 -3.39
N GLN A 231 21.07 15.92 -4.11
CA GLN A 231 20.79 17.35 -3.95
C GLN A 231 19.35 17.70 -4.34
N GLU A 232 18.78 17.05 -5.34
CA GLU A 232 17.36 17.23 -5.71
C GLU A 232 16.42 16.67 -4.65
N CYS A 233 16.79 15.57 -3.99
CA CYS A 233 16.02 15.02 -2.88
C CYS A 233 16.00 15.99 -1.69
N ILE A 234 17.16 16.54 -1.30
CA ILE A 234 17.23 17.57 -0.25
C ILE A 234 16.39 18.79 -0.65
N SER A 235 16.55 19.30 -1.87
CA SER A 235 15.80 20.48 -2.30
C SER A 235 14.29 20.22 -2.37
N CYS A 236 13.87 19.02 -2.78
CA CYS A 236 12.46 18.60 -2.71
C CYS A 236 11.93 18.68 -1.28
N GLN A 237 12.64 18.08 -0.32
CA GLN A 237 12.22 18.10 1.09
C GLN A 237 12.10 19.52 1.65
N ARG A 238 13.07 20.38 1.32
CA ARG A 238 13.06 21.79 1.74
C ARG A 238 11.88 22.56 1.14
N VAL A 239 11.55 22.33 -0.13
CA VAL A 239 10.39 22.98 -0.76
C VAL A 239 9.08 22.46 -0.14
N LEU A 240 8.95 21.16 0.12
CA LEU A 240 7.80 20.59 0.83
C LEU A 240 7.61 21.24 2.21
N LYS A 241 8.69 21.40 2.99
CA LYS A 241 8.64 22.10 4.28
C LYS A 241 8.33 23.59 4.13
N SER A 242 8.84 24.22 3.07
CA SER A 242 8.57 25.64 2.81
C SER A 242 7.10 25.95 2.58
N GLU A 243 6.33 24.97 2.08
CA GLU A 243 4.90 25.12 1.83
C GLU A 243 4.13 25.46 3.11
N TYR A 244 4.48 24.80 4.23
CA TYR A 244 3.91 25.10 5.54
C TYR A 244 4.09 26.56 5.92
N LEU A 245 5.32 27.07 5.81
CA LEU A 245 5.65 28.45 6.14
C LEU A 245 4.97 29.43 5.17
N LEU A 246 4.90 29.05 3.89
CA LEU A 246 4.30 29.84 2.83
C LEU A 246 2.80 30.06 3.06
N LEU A 247 2.07 29.02 3.45
CA LEU A 247 0.64 29.06 3.74
C LEU A 247 0.32 29.64 5.13
N ASN A 248 1.32 29.81 5.99
CA ASN A 248 1.27 30.57 7.24
C ASN A 248 1.78 32.02 7.10
N ASN A 249 1.80 32.56 5.87
CA ASN A 249 2.12 33.97 5.60
C ASN A 249 3.53 34.44 6.00
N ILE A 250 4.49 33.53 6.18
CA ILE A 250 5.88 33.90 6.45
C ILE A 250 6.51 34.59 5.23
N ASN A 251 7.38 35.57 5.42
CA ASN A 251 8.03 36.26 4.30
C ASN A 251 9.02 35.33 3.55
N ILE A 252 9.18 35.53 2.24
CA ILE A 252 9.96 34.62 1.38
C ILE A 252 11.45 34.54 1.80
N THR A 253 12.04 35.65 2.25
CA THR A 253 13.45 35.67 2.70
C THR A 253 13.65 34.75 3.90
N SER A 254 12.77 34.85 4.89
CA SER A 254 12.82 33.99 6.09
C SER A 254 12.49 32.54 5.76
N ILE A 255 11.55 32.27 4.83
CA ILE A 255 11.29 30.91 4.35
C ILE A 255 12.55 30.29 3.73
N SER A 256 13.24 31.04 2.86
CA SER A 256 14.48 30.58 2.22
C SER A 256 15.53 30.19 3.26
N GLU A 257 15.73 31.04 4.27
CA GLU A 257 16.69 30.82 5.36
C GLU A 257 16.31 29.62 6.23
N GLN A 258 15.08 29.58 6.75
CA GLN A 258 14.60 28.50 7.63
C GLN A 258 14.56 27.13 6.94
N CYS A 259 14.33 27.10 5.63
CA CYS A 259 14.37 25.87 4.85
C CYS A 259 15.78 25.54 4.33
N GLY A 260 16.84 26.24 4.76
CA GLY A 260 18.23 25.90 4.45
C GLY A 260 18.69 26.20 3.03
N PHE A 261 17.96 27.02 2.27
CA PHE A 261 18.42 27.48 0.95
C PHE A 261 19.50 28.56 1.10
N SER A 262 20.53 28.51 0.24
CA SER A 262 21.65 29.46 0.26
C SER A 262 21.23 30.90 -0.03
N ASP A 263 20.17 31.06 -0.82
CA ASP A 263 19.64 32.34 -1.23
C ASP A 263 18.21 32.17 -1.78
N VAL A 264 17.49 33.29 -1.83
CA VAL A 264 16.09 33.36 -2.27
C VAL A 264 15.94 32.97 -3.75
N LYS A 265 16.93 33.23 -4.60
CA LYS A 265 16.89 32.87 -6.03
C LYS A 265 16.95 31.34 -6.21
N TYR A 266 17.74 30.67 -5.39
CA TYR A 266 17.84 29.22 -5.33
C TYR A 266 16.54 28.59 -4.82
N TYR A 267 15.93 29.18 -3.79
CA TYR A 267 14.59 28.80 -3.33
C TYR A 267 13.54 28.92 -4.45
N TYR A 268 13.44 30.08 -5.11
CA TYR A 268 12.49 30.30 -6.20
C TYR A 268 12.64 29.28 -7.32
N ARG A 269 13.88 28.99 -7.73
CA ARG A 269 14.17 28.02 -8.79
C ARG A 269 13.65 26.62 -8.44
N HIS A 270 13.91 26.16 -7.22
CA HIS A 270 13.48 24.82 -6.79
C HIS A 270 11.99 24.75 -6.51
N PHE A 271 11.40 25.80 -5.90
CA PHE A 271 9.96 25.86 -5.70
C PHE A 271 9.22 25.79 -7.04
N LYS A 272 9.62 26.63 -8.01
CA LYS A 272 9.04 26.60 -9.36
C LYS A 272 9.27 25.27 -10.07
N LYS A 273 10.43 24.63 -9.88
CA LYS A 273 10.72 23.30 -10.45
C LYS A 273 9.75 22.24 -9.92
N TRP A 274 9.44 22.25 -8.63
CA TRP A 274 8.56 21.23 -8.02
C TRP A 274 7.08 21.60 -8.19
N PHE A 275 6.66 22.79 -7.76
CA PHE A 275 5.25 23.23 -7.74
C PHE A 275 4.75 23.83 -9.06
N GLY A 276 5.62 23.98 -10.07
CA GLY A 276 5.25 24.49 -11.40
C GLY A 276 4.94 25.99 -11.47
N CYS A 277 4.86 26.68 -10.33
CA CYS A 277 4.54 28.10 -10.22
C CYS A 277 5.44 28.80 -9.19
N MET A 278 5.38 30.13 -9.14
CA MET A 278 6.13 30.89 -8.14
C MET A 278 5.48 30.74 -6.75
N PRO A 279 6.25 30.79 -5.65
CA PRO A 279 5.72 30.70 -4.28
C PRO A 279 4.58 31.67 -3.98
N ILE A 280 4.67 32.91 -4.46
CA ILE A 280 3.62 33.91 -4.24
C ILE A 280 2.34 33.59 -5.01
N GLU A 281 2.46 33.03 -6.22
CA GLU A 281 1.31 32.58 -7.01
C GLU A 281 0.63 31.40 -6.34
N TYR A 282 1.41 30.44 -5.84
CA TYR A 282 0.89 29.30 -5.07
C TYR A 282 0.15 29.78 -3.82
N ARG A 283 0.78 30.65 -3.02
CA ARG A 283 0.17 31.26 -1.83
C ARG A 283 -1.18 31.90 -2.14
N ASN A 284 -1.25 32.73 -3.18
CA ASN A 284 -2.46 33.44 -3.57
C ASN A 284 -3.57 32.48 -4.03
N LYS A 285 -3.23 31.48 -4.85
CA LYS A 285 -4.16 30.43 -5.28
C LYS A 285 -4.71 29.64 -4.09
N SER A 286 -3.84 29.27 -3.15
CA SER A 286 -4.23 28.52 -1.95
C SER A 286 -5.11 29.34 -1.01
N PHE A 287 -4.84 30.64 -0.82
CA PHE A 287 -5.74 31.50 -0.04
C PHE A 287 -7.08 31.73 -0.73
N SER A 288 -7.09 31.96 -2.04
CA SER A 288 -8.33 32.04 -2.81
C SER A 288 -9.13 30.73 -2.69
N TYR A 289 -8.46 29.57 -2.70
CA TYR A 289 -9.11 28.29 -2.46
C TYR A 289 -9.76 28.23 -1.07
N MET A 290 -9.00 28.55 -0.02
CA MET A 290 -9.48 28.53 1.36
C MET A 290 -10.66 29.47 1.62
N GLN A 291 -10.69 30.65 0.98
CA GLN A 291 -11.79 31.61 1.10
C GLN A 291 -13.12 31.09 0.57
N ARG A 292 -13.10 30.13 -0.36
CA ARG A 292 -14.33 29.53 -0.90
C ARG A 292 -14.96 28.49 0.03
N GLY A 293 -14.38 28.27 1.21
CA GLY A 293 -14.89 27.33 2.22
C GLY A 293 -14.79 25.86 1.81
N PHE A 294 -15.51 25.02 2.55
CA PHE A 294 -15.67 23.59 2.29
C PHE A 294 -17.15 23.27 2.08
N HIS A 295 -17.44 22.24 1.32
CA HIS A 295 -18.78 21.72 1.13
C HIS A 295 -18.69 20.20 0.91
N TYR A 296 -18.86 19.50 2.02
CA TYR A 296 -18.96 18.05 2.10
C TYR A 296 -19.99 17.64 3.17
N GLU A 297 -20.51 16.44 3.03
CA GLU A 297 -21.44 15.82 3.98
C GLU A 297 -20.95 14.41 4.32
N ASN A 298 -20.88 14.08 5.61
CA ASN A 298 -20.62 12.70 6.03
C ASN A 298 -21.85 11.85 5.73
N LEU A 299 -21.63 10.67 5.12
CA LEU A 299 -22.67 9.71 4.81
C LEU A 299 -22.62 8.55 5.82
N GLU A 300 -23.77 8.27 6.42
CA GLU A 300 -23.95 7.11 7.30
C GLU A 300 -23.89 5.80 6.51
N PHE A 301 -23.24 4.79 7.07
CA PHE A 301 -23.00 3.52 6.40
C PHE A 301 -24.29 2.82 5.94
N ASN A 302 -25.37 2.92 6.71
CA ASN A 302 -26.68 2.35 6.38
C ASN A 302 -27.25 2.82 5.02
N ASN A 303 -26.82 3.98 4.52
CA ASN A 303 -27.30 4.56 3.27
C ASN A 303 -26.44 4.18 2.05
N LEU A 304 -25.33 3.46 2.25
CA LEU A 304 -24.33 3.21 1.21
C LEU A 304 -24.54 1.89 0.46
N GLY A 305 -25.40 0.99 0.96
CA GLY A 305 -25.53 -0.37 0.42
C GLY A 305 -25.81 -0.42 -1.08
N LYS A 306 -26.64 0.48 -1.62
CA LYS A 306 -26.92 0.55 -3.07
C LYS A 306 -25.71 1.07 -3.85
N ILE A 307 -25.10 2.17 -3.40
CA ILE A 307 -23.95 2.80 -4.08
C ILE A 307 -22.79 1.82 -4.15
N LEU A 308 -22.49 1.16 -3.03
CA LEU A 308 -21.41 0.17 -3.00
C LEU A 308 -21.72 -1.03 -3.89
N LYS A 309 -22.97 -1.50 -3.93
CA LYS A 309 -23.37 -2.58 -4.85
C LYS A 309 -23.15 -2.21 -6.31
N ASP A 310 -23.55 -1.01 -6.71
CA ASP A 310 -23.36 -0.53 -8.08
C ASP A 310 -21.87 -0.44 -8.43
N TYR A 311 -21.06 0.08 -7.51
CA TYR A 311 -19.60 0.13 -7.66
C TYR A 311 -18.97 -1.25 -7.78
N ILE A 312 -19.37 -2.21 -6.93
CA ILE A 312 -18.93 -3.61 -7.00
C ILE A 312 -19.29 -4.19 -8.37
N ASN A 313 -20.51 -4.02 -8.85
CA ASN A 313 -20.88 -4.58 -10.17
C ASN A 313 -20.02 -3.99 -11.31
N ASN A 314 -19.77 -2.68 -11.29
CA ASN A 314 -19.11 -1.99 -12.39
C ASN A 314 -17.58 -2.13 -12.41
N TYR A 315 -16.94 -2.16 -11.23
CA TYR A 315 -15.48 -2.14 -11.13
C TYR A 315 -14.92 -3.38 -10.47
N PHE A 316 -15.69 -3.99 -9.57
CA PHE A 316 -15.28 -5.25 -8.99
C PHE A 316 -15.59 -6.42 -9.93
N ILE A 317 -16.80 -6.54 -10.47
CA ILE A 317 -17.21 -7.70 -11.27
C ILE A 317 -16.83 -7.55 -12.74
N ALA A 318 -17.15 -6.41 -13.38
CA ALA A 318 -16.90 -6.24 -14.81
C ALA A 318 -15.42 -6.33 -15.22
N LEU A 319 -14.48 -5.98 -14.32
CA LEU A 319 -13.04 -6.12 -14.59
C LEU A 319 -12.56 -7.59 -14.62
N TYR A 320 -13.40 -8.54 -14.19
CA TYR A 320 -13.11 -9.97 -14.23
C TYR A 320 -13.86 -10.70 -15.36
N ASP A 321 -14.82 -10.04 -16.01
CA ASP A 321 -15.66 -10.63 -17.08
C ASP A 321 -14.96 -10.62 -18.46
N HIS A 322 -13.72 -10.12 -18.56
CA HIS A 322 -12.98 -10.05 -19.82
C HIS A 322 -11.57 -10.66 -19.73
N ASN A 323 -11.43 -11.82 -20.39
CA ASN A 323 -10.24 -12.61 -20.74
C ASN A 323 -9.99 -13.89 -19.93
N LEU A 324 -10.46 -14.97 -20.54
CA LEU A 324 -10.15 -16.38 -20.30
C LEU A 324 -8.63 -16.65 -20.24
N ASN A 325 -8.16 -17.01 -19.04
CA ASN A 325 -7.43 -18.26 -18.78
C ASN A 325 -7.95 -18.81 -17.44
N SER A 326 -8.47 -20.03 -17.46
CA SER A 326 -9.82 -20.35 -16.99
C SER A 326 -10.01 -20.88 -15.57
N ASP A 327 -9.05 -20.79 -14.64
CA ASP A 327 -9.28 -21.36 -13.28
C ASP A 327 -9.24 -20.33 -12.14
N ILE A 328 -8.37 -19.32 -12.21
CA ILE A 328 -8.17 -18.38 -11.09
C ILE A 328 -9.19 -17.24 -11.11
N SER A 329 -9.44 -16.63 -12.27
CA SER A 329 -10.43 -15.54 -12.40
C SER A 329 -11.82 -16.02 -11.96
N PHE A 330 -12.20 -17.21 -12.41
CA PHE A 330 -13.45 -17.87 -12.01
C PHE A 330 -13.56 -18.10 -10.49
N PHE A 331 -12.47 -18.49 -9.82
CA PHE A 331 -12.48 -18.69 -8.36
C PHE A 331 -12.57 -17.34 -7.61
N VAL A 332 -11.88 -16.31 -8.11
CA VAL A 332 -11.93 -14.93 -7.57
C VAL A 332 -13.33 -14.32 -7.72
N GLU A 333 -13.92 -14.46 -8.90
CA GLU A 333 -15.29 -14.06 -9.23
C GLU A 333 -16.29 -14.73 -8.30
N ASN A 334 -16.19 -16.05 -8.14
CA ASN A 334 -17.07 -16.80 -7.27
C ASN A 334 -16.86 -16.46 -5.79
N TYR A 335 -15.65 -16.22 -5.31
CA TYR A 335 -15.44 -15.86 -3.89
C TYR A 335 -16.14 -14.56 -3.52
N MET A 336 -15.94 -13.49 -4.29
CA MET A 336 -16.52 -12.18 -3.93
C MET A 336 -18.02 -12.16 -4.19
N LYS A 337 -18.47 -12.91 -5.20
CA LYS A 337 -19.89 -13.20 -5.39
C LYS A 337 -20.47 -14.01 -4.22
N ILE A 338 -19.81 -15.07 -3.76
CA ILE A 338 -20.23 -15.88 -2.61
C ILE A 338 -20.23 -15.03 -1.35
N LYS A 339 -19.19 -14.23 -1.11
CA LYS A 339 -19.12 -13.28 0.01
C LYS A 339 -20.30 -12.32 -0.04
N TYR A 340 -20.51 -11.63 -1.16
CA TYR A 340 -21.66 -10.74 -1.36
C TYR A 340 -23.01 -11.45 -1.22
N LEU A 341 -23.15 -12.68 -1.72
CA LEU A 341 -24.37 -13.47 -1.55
C LEU A 341 -24.57 -13.88 -0.09
N CYS A 342 -23.50 -14.22 0.63
CA CYS A 342 -23.54 -14.56 2.05
C CYS A 342 -23.85 -13.35 2.94
N THR A 343 -23.53 -12.12 2.52
CA THR A 343 -24.02 -10.91 3.21
C THR A 343 -25.52 -10.71 3.02
N LYS A 344 -26.12 -11.26 1.95
CA LYS A 344 -27.56 -11.24 1.70
C LYS A 344 -28.32 -12.41 2.31
N ASP A 345 -27.71 -13.60 2.34
CA ASP A 345 -28.28 -14.81 2.94
C ASP A 345 -27.17 -15.64 3.61
N LYS A 346 -27.15 -15.61 4.95
CA LYS A 346 -26.15 -16.32 5.76
C LYS A 346 -26.22 -17.85 5.62
N ASN A 347 -27.33 -18.41 5.12
CA ASN A 347 -27.47 -19.85 4.89
C ASN A 347 -26.66 -20.34 3.68
N LEU A 348 -26.17 -19.44 2.83
CA LEU A 348 -25.30 -19.76 1.70
C LEU A 348 -23.83 -19.94 2.11
N ALA A 349 -23.49 -19.71 3.38
CA ALA A 349 -22.12 -19.87 3.87
C ALA A 349 -21.67 -21.34 3.76
N PRO A 350 -20.45 -21.63 3.26
CA PRO A 350 -19.87 -22.96 3.25
C PRO A 350 -19.88 -23.59 4.65
N SER A 351 -20.14 -24.90 4.73
CA SER A 351 -20.13 -25.59 6.02
C SER A 351 -18.73 -25.57 6.67
N SER A 352 -18.68 -25.46 7.99
CA SER A 352 -17.43 -25.45 8.77
C SER A 352 -16.65 -26.78 8.71
N SER A 353 -17.25 -27.83 8.15
CA SER A 353 -16.61 -29.12 7.88
C SER A 353 -15.72 -29.10 6.64
N ASN A 354 -15.86 -28.10 5.78
CA ASN A 354 -15.08 -27.99 4.56
C ASN A 354 -13.65 -27.52 4.89
N HIS A 355 -12.76 -27.72 3.93
CA HIS A 355 -11.41 -27.19 3.98
C HIS A 355 -11.00 -26.64 2.61
N ILE A 356 -10.12 -25.65 2.63
CA ILE A 356 -9.49 -25.11 1.42
C ILE A 356 -8.08 -25.68 1.37
N LEU A 357 -7.76 -26.31 0.24
CA LEU A 357 -6.42 -26.80 -0.03
C LEU A 357 -5.74 -25.90 -1.05
N ILE A 358 -4.66 -25.25 -0.66
CA ILE A 358 -3.78 -24.49 -1.55
C ILE A 358 -2.57 -25.36 -1.85
N ASN A 359 -2.42 -25.79 -3.09
CA ASN A 359 -1.17 -26.37 -3.55
C ASN A 359 -0.20 -25.25 -3.93
N LEU A 360 0.87 -25.09 -3.15
CA LEU A 360 1.79 -23.96 -3.29
C LEU A 360 2.48 -23.95 -4.65
N PHE A 361 2.82 -25.13 -5.17
CA PHE A 361 3.64 -25.28 -6.37
C PHE A 361 2.83 -25.48 -7.66
N ASP A 362 1.51 -25.34 -7.60
CA ASP A 362 0.71 -25.24 -8.82
C ASP A 362 1.12 -23.97 -9.58
N TYR A 363 1.17 -24.05 -10.91
CA TYR A 363 1.53 -22.91 -11.79
C TYR A 363 0.66 -21.67 -11.54
N CYS A 364 -0.56 -21.88 -11.06
CA CYS A 364 -1.50 -20.85 -10.66
C CYS A 364 -1.04 -20.04 -9.43
N ASN A 365 -0.25 -20.64 -8.54
CA ASN A 365 0.14 -20.08 -7.24
C ASN A 365 1.63 -19.69 -7.18
N PHE A 366 2.47 -20.26 -8.03
CA PHE A 366 3.91 -20.05 -7.99
C PHE A 366 4.57 -20.21 -9.37
N HIS A 367 5.56 -19.36 -9.64
CA HIS A 367 6.51 -19.55 -10.74
C HIS A 367 7.92 -19.04 -10.37
N LEU A 368 8.92 -19.58 -11.07
CA LEU A 368 10.32 -19.24 -10.93
C LEU A 368 10.76 -18.37 -12.12
N GLU A 369 11.21 -17.14 -11.85
CA GLU A 369 11.87 -16.28 -12.84
C GLU A 369 13.35 -16.12 -12.46
N GLU A 370 14.24 -16.73 -13.24
CA GLU A 370 15.69 -16.77 -13.00
C GLU A 370 16.06 -17.32 -11.60
N THR A 371 16.18 -16.43 -10.61
CA THR A 371 16.50 -16.73 -9.20
C THR A 371 15.44 -16.22 -8.23
N ASN A 372 14.37 -15.59 -8.72
CA ASN A 372 13.31 -15.01 -7.91
C ASN A 372 12.11 -15.95 -7.79
N PHE A 373 11.56 -15.99 -6.58
CA PHE A 373 10.36 -16.75 -6.23
C PHE A 373 9.14 -15.85 -6.34
N ILE A 374 8.28 -16.10 -7.34
CA ILE A 374 7.09 -15.28 -7.58
C ILE A 374 5.86 -16.07 -7.17
N PHE A 375 5.16 -15.57 -6.16
CA PHE A 375 3.91 -16.13 -5.67
C PHE A 375 2.73 -15.35 -6.24
N ASN A 376 1.71 -16.05 -6.71
CA ASN A 376 0.46 -15.43 -7.12
C ASN A 376 -0.39 -15.09 -5.89
N TRP A 377 -0.01 -13.98 -5.28
CA TRP A 377 -0.62 -13.49 -4.07
C TRP A 377 -2.10 -13.11 -4.24
N ASN A 378 -2.57 -12.81 -5.47
CA ASN A 378 -3.99 -12.56 -5.73
C ASN A 378 -4.84 -13.79 -5.44
N SER A 379 -4.42 -14.97 -5.91
CA SER A 379 -5.07 -16.24 -5.62
C SER A 379 -4.98 -16.61 -4.15
N ILE A 380 -3.79 -16.45 -3.56
CA ILE A 380 -3.54 -16.87 -2.18
C ILE A 380 -4.34 -16.01 -1.19
N ASP A 381 -4.40 -14.68 -1.36
CA ASP A 381 -5.23 -13.83 -0.51
C ASP A 381 -6.69 -14.21 -0.55
N LEU A 382 -7.18 -14.48 -1.75
CA LEU A 382 -8.56 -14.81 -1.96
C LEU A 382 -8.94 -16.04 -1.12
N LEU A 383 -8.13 -17.09 -1.22
CA LEU A 383 -8.33 -18.35 -0.52
C LEU A 383 -8.16 -18.21 1.00
N VAL A 384 -7.18 -17.41 1.43
CA VAL A 384 -7.00 -17.08 2.85
C VAL A 384 -8.19 -16.28 3.39
N ASN A 385 -8.66 -15.27 2.65
CA ASN A 385 -9.80 -14.45 3.04
C ASN A 385 -11.09 -15.28 3.06
N LEU A 386 -11.26 -16.24 2.13
CA LEU A 386 -12.37 -17.20 2.16
C LEU A 386 -12.33 -18.07 3.42
N SER A 387 -11.16 -18.59 3.79
CA SER A 387 -10.97 -19.32 5.04
C SER A 387 -11.36 -18.48 6.25
N LEU A 388 -10.96 -17.20 6.29
CA LEU A 388 -11.27 -16.29 7.39
C LEU A 388 -12.75 -15.91 7.47
N ASP A 389 -13.38 -15.63 6.33
CA ASP A 389 -14.76 -15.16 6.23
C ASP A 389 -15.76 -16.26 6.59
N PHE A 390 -15.47 -17.49 6.19
CA PHE A 390 -16.37 -18.64 6.39
C PHE A 390 -15.93 -19.58 7.52
N GLY A 391 -14.81 -19.28 8.20
CA GLY A 391 -14.29 -20.13 9.28
C GLY A 391 -13.85 -21.53 8.80
N VAL A 392 -13.55 -21.67 7.51
CA VAL A 392 -13.14 -22.92 6.87
C VAL A 392 -11.64 -23.15 7.13
N SER A 393 -11.23 -24.40 7.40
CA SER A 393 -9.82 -24.69 7.67
C SER A 393 -8.96 -24.57 6.40
N LEU A 394 -7.78 -23.92 6.52
CA LEU A 394 -6.84 -23.73 5.42
C LEU A 394 -5.68 -24.71 5.50
N TYR A 395 -5.44 -25.41 4.39
CA TYR A 395 -4.39 -26.40 4.22
C TYR A 395 -3.45 -25.97 3.09
N PHE A 396 -2.15 -26.04 3.33
CA PHE A 396 -1.12 -25.84 2.32
C PHE A 396 -0.50 -27.19 1.97
N ARG A 397 -0.61 -27.59 0.71
CA ARG A 397 0.12 -28.73 0.16
C ARG A 397 1.46 -28.26 -0.38
N LEU A 398 2.53 -28.89 0.09
CA LEU A 398 3.93 -28.65 -0.27
C LEU A 398 4.46 -29.91 -0.95
N ASN A 399 4.32 -29.99 -2.28
CA ASN A 399 4.83 -31.10 -3.08
C ASN A 399 6.35 -30.94 -3.29
N CYS A 400 7.15 -31.74 -2.59
CA CYS A 400 8.61 -31.66 -2.65
C CYS A 400 9.16 -31.96 -4.06
N ASP A 401 8.46 -32.79 -4.83
CA ASP A 401 8.85 -33.19 -6.17
C ASP A 401 8.68 -32.06 -7.22
N SER A 402 7.93 -31.00 -6.90
CA SER A 402 7.58 -29.94 -7.86
C SER A 402 8.69 -28.89 -8.06
N ILE A 403 9.70 -28.86 -7.20
CA ILE A 403 10.81 -27.91 -7.27
C ILE A 403 12.13 -28.66 -7.06
N LYS A 404 13.21 -28.19 -7.69
CA LYS A 404 14.56 -28.70 -7.43
C LYS A 404 14.86 -28.67 -5.93
N GLU A 405 15.32 -29.80 -5.41
CA GLU A 405 15.66 -30.04 -4.00
C GLU A 405 16.43 -28.88 -3.34
N THR A 406 17.43 -28.34 -4.04
CA THR A 406 18.29 -27.23 -3.56
C THR A 406 17.56 -25.89 -3.37
N LEU A 407 16.40 -25.70 -4.00
CA LEU A 407 15.60 -24.48 -3.93
C LEU A 407 14.39 -24.62 -3.00
N LEU A 408 13.91 -25.86 -2.79
CA LEU A 408 12.65 -26.13 -2.09
C LEU A 408 12.60 -25.47 -0.70
N TYR A 409 13.63 -25.66 0.12
CA TYR A 409 13.73 -25.02 1.43
C TYR A 409 13.60 -23.50 1.34
N ASN A 410 14.34 -22.87 0.43
CA ASN A 410 14.37 -21.43 0.28
C ASN A 410 13.02 -20.87 -0.18
N VAL A 411 12.34 -21.55 -1.11
CA VAL A 411 11.01 -21.16 -1.60
C VAL A 411 9.99 -21.21 -0.48
N VAL A 412 9.89 -22.34 0.24
CA VAL A 412 8.93 -22.49 1.34
C VAL A 412 9.25 -21.52 2.47
N ASN A 413 10.54 -21.36 2.82
CA ASN A 413 10.97 -20.43 3.84
C ASN A 413 10.53 -18.99 3.53
N LYS A 414 10.74 -18.55 2.28
CA LYS A 414 10.34 -17.23 1.81
C LYS A 414 8.82 -17.06 1.75
N PHE A 415 8.10 -18.10 1.31
CA PHE A 415 6.65 -18.13 1.31
C PHE A 415 6.08 -17.90 2.71
N ILE A 416 6.57 -18.67 3.70
CA ILE A 416 6.10 -18.59 5.08
C ILE A 416 6.42 -17.24 5.71
N ASP A 417 7.61 -16.67 5.44
CA ASP A 417 7.92 -15.31 5.89
C ASP A 417 6.90 -14.31 5.37
N ASN A 418 6.64 -14.33 4.06
CA ASN A 418 5.66 -13.44 3.44
C ASN A 418 4.25 -13.65 4.05
N CYS A 419 3.82 -14.89 4.29
CA CYS A 419 2.54 -15.18 4.94
C CYS A 419 2.44 -14.61 6.36
N ILE A 420 3.48 -14.75 7.17
CA ILE A 420 3.50 -14.24 8.56
C ILE A 420 3.36 -12.71 8.55
N PHE A 421 4.10 -12.02 7.68
CA PHE A 421 4.01 -10.57 7.55
C PHE A 421 2.62 -10.11 7.07
N ARG A 422 2.04 -10.86 6.14
CA ARG A 422 0.82 -10.50 5.44
C ARG A 422 -0.47 -10.81 6.18
N TYR A 423 -0.48 -11.86 7.02
CA TYR A 423 -1.69 -12.33 7.69
C TYR A 423 -1.59 -12.33 9.22
N SER A 424 -0.43 -11.98 9.79
CA SER A 424 -0.04 -12.19 11.19
C SER A 424 0.30 -13.64 11.54
N ILE A 425 1.20 -13.81 12.50
CA ILE A 425 1.52 -15.12 13.06
C ILE A 425 0.31 -15.81 13.71
N LYS A 426 -0.63 -15.04 14.29
CA LYS A 426 -1.85 -15.56 14.91
C LYS A 426 -2.77 -16.25 13.89
N THR A 427 -2.83 -15.73 12.67
CA THR A 427 -3.59 -16.34 11.57
C THR A 427 -2.85 -17.56 11.02
N VAL A 428 -1.55 -17.44 10.75
CA VAL A 428 -0.74 -18.53 10.18
C VAL A 428 -0.68 -19.75 11.12
N ASN A 429 -0.67 -19.56 12.45
CA ASN A 429 -0.71 -20.65 13.44
C ASN A 429 -1.97 -21.54 13.33
N LYS A 430 -3.04 -21.09 12.65
CA LYS A 430 -4.26 -21.88 12.47
C LYS A 430 -4.16 -22.86 11.30
N TRP A 431 -3.22 -22.63 10.39
CA TRP A 431 -3.08 -23.37 9.13
C TRP A 431 -2.53 -24.77 9.33
N TYR A 432 -2.82 -25.63 8.37
CA TYR A 432 -2.31 -26.99 8.28
C TYR A 432 -1.36 -27.09 7.09
N PHE A 433 -0.27 -27.84 7.25
CA PHE A 433 0.72 -28.05 6.20
C PHE A 433 0.86 -29.54 5.91
N PHE A 434 0.65 -29.91 4.65
CA PHE A 434 0.87 -31.26 4.13
C PHE A 434 2.15 -31.25 3.30
N ILE A 435 3.17 -31.96 3.77
CA ILE A 435 4.42 -32.13 3.04
C ILE A 435 4.34 -33.44 2.28
N ASN A 436 4.22 -33.34 0.96
CA ASN A 436 4.06 -34.47 0.06
C ASN A 436 5.39 -34.76 -0.64
N PHE A 437 5.81 -36.02 -0.69
CA PHE A 437 6.99 -36.47 -1.43
C PHE A 437 6.77 -37.90 -1.93
N ARG A 438 7.28 -38.21 -3.13
CA ARG A 438 7.13 -39.53 -3.76
C ARG A 438 8.37 -40.42 -3.63
N ASP A 439 9.52 -39.80 -3.39
CA ASP A 439 10.80 -40.50 -3.21
C ASP A 439 11.29 -40.35 -1.76
N MET A 440 11.71 -41.45 -1.15
CA MET A 440 12.34 -41.45 0.17
C MET A 440 13.67 -40.69 0.20
N SER A 441 14.31 -40.47 -0.96
CA SER A 441 15.46 -39.57 -1.06
C SER A 441 15.14 -38.14 -0.61
N LEU A 442 13.90 -37.66 -0.84
CA LEU A 442 13.41 -36.33 -0.48
C LEU A 442 12.95 -36.21 0.99
N TYR A 443 13.02 -37.30 1.77
CA TYR A 443 12.58 -37.30 3.16
C TYR A 443 13.36 -36.30 4.00
N LYS A 444 14.66 -36.13 3.72
CA LYS A 444 15.51 -35.21 4.47
C LYS A 444 15.05 -33.76 4.28
N GLU A 445 14.72 -33.37 3.06
CA GLU A 445 14.25 -32.03 2.72
C GLU A 445 12.86 -31.79 3.30
N ALA A 446 11.97 -32.77 3.17
CA ALA A 446 10.67 -32.74 3.83
C ALA A 446 10.81 -32.57 5.36
N HIS A 447 11.80 -33.22 5.96
CA HIS A 447 12.12 -33.09 7.37
C HIS A 447 12.67 -31.70 7.74
N ASP A 448 13.54 -31.14 6.91
CA ASP A 448 14.10 -29.81 7.11
C ASP A 448 13.04 -28.71 6.95
N ILE A 449 12.10 -28.86 6.02
CA ILE A 449 10.92 -27.98 5.89
C ILE A 449 10.08 -28.04 7.16
N LYS A 450 9.80 -29.23 7.69
CA LYS A 450 9.05 -29.36 8.94
C LYS A 450 9.75 -28.64 10.09
N LYS A 451 11.06 -28.85 10.28
CA LYS A 451 11.84 -28.15 11.32
C LYS A 451 11.75 -26.63 11.17
N MET A 452 11.82 -26.13 9.94
CA MET A 452 11.66 -24.71 9.65
C MET A 452 10.25 -24.21 10.01
N LEU A 453 9.19 -24.95 9.69
CA LEU A 453 7.82 -24.62 10.07
C LEU A 453 7.66 -24.60 11.59
N ASP A 454 8.15 -25.63 12.30
CA ASP A 454 8.09 -25.74 13.76
C ASP A 454 8.84 -24.58 14.46
N LYS A 455 9.93 -24.09 13.85
CA LYS A 455 10.70 -22.95 14.36
C LYS A 455 9.96 -21.62 14.21
N LYS A 456 9.20 -21.44 13.13
CA LYS A 456 8.52 -20.16 12.80
C LYS A 456 7.08 -20.10 13.31
N ILE A 457 6.40 -21.23 13.39
CA ILE A 457 4.97 -21.34 13.66
C ILE A 457 4.79 -22.16 14.93
N LYS A 458 4.24 -21.55 15.98
CA LYS A 458 4.07 -22.22 17.27
C LYS A 458 3.02 -23.33 17.12
N ASN A 459 3.39 -24.56 17.47
CA ASN A 459 2.54 -25.75 17.32
C ASN A 459 2.08 -25.96 15.86
N ALA A 460 3.01 -25.80 14.91
CA ALA A 460 2.73 -26.01 13.49
C ALA A 460 2.05 -27.36 13.25
N LYS A 461 0.90 -27.33 12.56
CA LYS A 461 0.14 -28.54 12.24
C LYS A 461 0.66 -29.14 10.95
N VAL A 462 1.73 -29.91 11.05
CA VAL A 462 2.42 -30.51 9.90
C VAL A 462 2.14 -32.00 9.82
N SER A 463 1.78 -32.49 8.64
CA SER A 463 1.63 -33.93 8.35
C SER A 463 2.43 -34.28 7.10
N TYR A 464 2.99 -35.48 7.08
CA TYR A 464 3.65 -36.03 5.90
C TYR A 464 2.67 -36.89 5.11
N SER A 465 2.72 -36.80 3.78
CA SER A 465 2.00 -37.69 2.87
C SER A 465 3.00 -38.31 1.90
N PHE A 466 3.05 -39.64 1.87
CA PHE A 466 3.80 -40.38 0.86
C PHE A 466 2.81 -40.74 -0.26
N GLU A 467 2.94 -40.12 -1.42
CA GLU A 467 2.12 -40.46 -2.60
C GLU A 467 2.87 -41.53 -3.41
N PHE A 468 2.22 -42.69 -3.61
CA PHE A 468 2.74 -43.79 -4.43
C PHE A 468 2.49 -43.56 -5.92
#